data_AF-A0A950QWL0-F1
#
_entry.id   AF-A0A950QWL0-F1
#
_cell.length_a   1.000
_cell.length_b   1.000
_cell.length_c   1.000
_cell.angle_alpha   90.00
_cell.angle_beta   90.00
_cell.angle_gamma   90.00
#
_symmetry.space_group_name_H-M   'P 1'
#
loop_
_entity.id
_entity.type
_entity.pdbx_description
1 polymer ?
#
loop_
_entity_poly.entity_id
_entity_poly.type
_entity_poly.pdbx_seq_one_letter_code
_entity_poly.pdbx_strand_id
1 'polypeptide(L)' 'MYNKTVLDHFQNPRNLHEMKSPDGVGMGASPVCGDVMTLYRSIKDESVKDAS' A
#
# COMPACT_ATOMS: atom_id res chain seq x y z
N MET A 1 -3.90 -11.82 -20.07
CA MET A 1 -2.46 -11.51 -19.89
C MET A 1 -2.36 -10.09 -19.32
N TYR A 2 -1.40 -9.81 -18.44
CA TYR A 2 -1.29 -8.51 -17.78
C TYR A 2 -1.01 -7.39 -18.78
N ASN A 3 -1.72 -6.27 -18.64
CA ASN A 3 -1.51 -5.11 -19.48
C ASN A 3 -0.26 -4.34 -19.03
N LYS A 4 0.18 -3.37 -19.85
CA LYS A 4 1.37 -2.55 -19.58
C LYS A 4 1.29 -1.84 -18.24
N THR A 5 0.12 -1.32 -17.88
CA THR A 5 -0.09 -0.60 -16.62
C THR A 5 0.16 -1.50 -15.42
N VAL A 6 -0.41 -2.71 -15.40
CA VAL A 6 -0.22 -3.65 -14.29
C VAL A 6 1.24 -4.04 -14.15
N LEU A 7 1.92 -4.34 -15.26
CA LEU A 7 3.35 -4.69 -15.24
C LEU A 7 4.22 -3.55 -14.72
N ASP A 8 3.93 -2.31 -15.11
CA ASP A 8 4.67 -1.14 -14.64
C ASP A 8 4.49 -0.90 -13.13
N HIS A 9 3.26 -0.98 -12.60
CA HIS A 9 3.03 -0.84 -11.16
C HIS A 9 3.69 -1.95 -10.33
N PHE A 10 3.74 -3.17 -10.87
CA PHE A 10 4.40 -4.30 -10.21
C PHE A 10 5.92 -4.14 -10.16
N GLN A 11 6.55 -3.67 -11.24
CA GLN A 11 8.00 -3.50 -11.32
C GLN A 11 8.46 -2.20 -10.65
N ASN A 12 7.64 -1.15 -10.68
CA ASN A 12 7.94 0.19 -10.18
C ASN A 12 6.88 0.63 -9.14
N PRO A 13 6.87 0.05 -7.93
CA PRO A 13 5.93 0.44 -6.89
C PRO A 13 6.21 1.88 -6.43
N ARG A 14 5.17 2.72 -6.40
CA ARG A 14 5.30 4.17 -6.21
C ARG A 14 5.25 4.62 -4.75
N ASN A 15 4.70 3.77 -3.89
CA ASN A 15 4.42 4.09 -2.49
C ASN A 15 5.01 3.06 -1.52
N LEU A 16 5.91 2.18 -1.97
CA LEU A 16 6.45 1.13 -1.12
C LEU A 16 7.52 1.66 -0.16
N HIS A 17 7.12 1.94 1.07
CA HIS A 17 8.01 2.31 2.16
C HIS A 17 7.35 2.07 3.53
N GLU A 18 8.15 2.01 4.59
CA GLU A 18 7.63 2.05 5.95
C GLU A 18 7.44 3.49 6.41
N MET A 19 6.33 3.75 7.10
CA MET A 19 6.04 5.07 7.66
C MET A 19 6.42 5.11 9.15
N LYS A 20 7.28 6.06 9.55
CA LYS A 20 7.77 6.15 10.94
C LYS A 20 6.71 6.55 11.97
N SER A 21 5.73 7.36 11.56
CA SER A 21 4.70 7.90 12.47
C SER A 21 3.35 7.98 11.74
N PRO A 22 2.77 6.82 11.40
CA PRO A 22 1.48 6.75 10.73
C PRO A 22 0.36 7.05 11.72
N ASP A 23 -0.70 7.69 11.23
CA ASP A 23 -1.95 7.85 11.98
C ASP A 23 -2.76 6.55 12.03
N GLY A 24 -2.44 5.58 11.16
CA GLY A 24 -3.03 4.25 11.20
C GLY A 24 -2.21 3.21 10.45
N VAL A 25 -2.25 1.98 10.96
CA VAL A 25 -1.63 0.79 10.35
C VAL A 25 -2.69 -0.30 10.23
N GLY A 26 -2.79 -0.92 9.05
CA GLY A 26 -3.66 -2.06 8.80
C GLY A 26 -2.90 -3.21 8.16
N MET A 27 -3.12 -4.43 8.64
CA MET A 27 -2.55 -5.64 8.06
C MET A 27 -3.67 -6.53 7.53
N GLY A 28 -3.51 -6.99 6.29
CA GLY A 28 -4.44 -7.92 5.64
C GLY A 28 -3.69 -9.13 5.09
N ALA A 29 -4.32 -10.30 5.16
CA ALA A 29 -3.81 -11.52 4.57
C ALA A 29 -4.93 -12.26 3.84
N SER A 30 -4.64 -12.76 2.64
CA SER A 30 -5.54 -13.63 1.88
C SER A 30 -5.12 -15.09 2.05
N PRO A 31 -5.88 -15.91 2.80
CA PRO A 31 -5.50 -17.30 3.05
C PRO A 31 -5.57 -18.19 1.81
N VAL A 32 -6.27 -17.74 0.75
CA VAL A 32 -6.47 -18.52 -0.48
C VAL A 32 -5.26 -18.47 -1.40
N CYS A 33 -4.60 -17.31 -1.50
CA CYS A 33 -3.43 -17.11 -2.37
C CYS A 33 -2.13 -16.86 -1.59
N GLY A 34 -2.20 -16.63 -0.27
CA GLY A 34 -1.05 -16.36 0.58
C GLY A 34 -0.56 -14.91 0.56
N ASP A 35 -1.28 -14.00 -0.11
CA ASP A 35 -0.91 -12.59 -0.16
C ASP A 35 -1.01 -11.95 1.22
N VAL A 36 0.01 -11.18 1.60
CA VAL A 36 0.05 -10.42 2.84
C VAL A 36 0.42 -8.98 2.52
N MET A 37 -0.31 -8.03 3.09
CA MET A 37 -0.08 -6.60 2.89
C MET A 37 -0.18 -5.86 4.21
N THR A 38 0.73 -4.91 4.43
CA THR A 38 0.64 -3.90 5.48
C THR A 38 0.44 -2.55 4.80
N LEU A 39 -0.54 -1.78 5.27
CA LEU A 39 -0.85 -0.44 4.82
C LEU A 39 -0.62 0.53 5.96
N TYR A 40 0.13 1.60 5.69
CA TYR A 40 0.26 2.75 6.55
C TYR A 40 -0.52 3.93 5.95
N ARG A 41 -1.07 4.81 6.81
CA ARG A 41 -1.64 6.08 6.35
C ARG A 41 -1.26 7.24 7.27
N SER A 42 -1.16 8.43 6.70
CA SER A 42 -1.21 9.70 7.43
C SER A 42 -2.41 10.53 7.00
N ILE A 43 -3.03 11.21 7.95
CA ILE A 43 -4.20 12.07 7.77
C ILE A 43 -3.86 13.50 8.17
N LYS A 44 -4.30 14.45 7.36
CA LYS A 44 -4.24 15.88 7.68
C LYS A 44 -5.53 16.54 7.23
N ASP A 45 -6.15 17.33 8.10
CA ASP A 45 -7.37 18.10 7.81
C ASP A 45 -8.48 17.21 7.20
N GLU A 46 -8.70 16.04 7.82
CA GLU A 46 -9.66 15.01 7.37
C GLU A 46 -9.36 14.38 5.99
N SER A 47 -8.19 14.64 5.40
CA SER A 47 -7.74 14.08 4.12
C SER A 47 -6.53 13.15 4.28
N VAL A 48 -6.42 12.13 3.41
CA VAL A 48 -5.23 11.27 3.36
C VAL A 48 -4.08 12.07 2.77
N LYS A 49 -3.07 12.34 3.58
CA LYS A 49 -1.87 13.06 3.16
C LYS A 49 -0.86 12.13 2.51
N ASP A 50 -0.73 10.91 3.02
CA ASP A 50 0.17 9.89 2.49
C ASP A 50 -0.33 8.48 2.83
N ALA A 51 0.01 7.51 1.98
CA ALA A 51 -0.28 6.10 2.17
C ALA A 51 0.83 5.26 1.52
N SER A 52 1.19 4.18 2.19
CA SER A 52 2.28 3.27 1.79
C SER A 52 1.96 1.83 2.09
#